data_AF-A0AA35Y4X2-F1
#
_entry.id   AF-A0AA35Y4X2-F1
#
_cell.length_a   1.000
_cell.length_b   1.000
_cell.length_c   1.000
_cell.angle_alpha   90.00
_cell.angle_beta   90.00
_cell.angle_gamma   90.00
#
_symmetry.space_group_name_H-M   'P 1'
#
loop_
_entity.id
_entity.type
_entity.pdbx_description
1 polymer ?
#
loop_
_entity_poly.entity_id
_entity_poly.type
_entity_poly.pdbx_seq_one_letter_code
_entity_poly.pdbx_strand_id
1 'polypeptide(L)'
;MLQTTTETIADVDRMVARLEAYRLELEARPVIYGYAEPASREDIEEEAGFRFPTRPPRPRHAPRPPGTGKPFSLAGIVPPEPETSQFPPPFNAQPDWLYHVLTVTGPEMLLARFREAAAGNGRLSWEPHVTSTDDLAQILPVRDARIAVLLDRIVQSQKRLLEHDAASGPVPFDLNTLCPLPWDILSLGPASPVTQTWLWQHWGTSQPLRQVEEMMGRPNETRTRWSITFWSADWTPWAALQTVATLWPDLTFFIRPLYNV
;
A
#
# COMPACT_ATOMS: atom_id res chain seq x y z
N MET A 1 6.00 10.84 -43.84
CA MET A 1 4.63 10.53 -44.30
C MET A 1 3.69 10.96 -43.18
N LEU A 2 2.92 12.02 -43.38
CA LEU A 2 1.97 12.52 -42.37
C LEU A 2 0.70 11.69 -42.46
N GLN A 3 0.41 10.87 -41.44
CA GLN A 3 -0.93 10.31 -41.26
C GLN A 3 -1.90 11.48 -41.06
N THR A 4 -2.92 11.54 -41.88
CA THR A 4 -3.90 12.62 -41.82
C THR A 4 -4.78 12.48 -40.59
N THR A 5 -5.13 13.58 -39.93
CA THR A 5 -5.95 13.63 -38.70
C THR A 5 -7.23 12.77 -38.77
N THR A 6 -7.78 12.59 -39.98
CA THR A 6 -8.92 11.73 -40.28
C THR A 6 -8.64 10.23 -40.07
N GLU A 7 -7.43 9.76 -40.36
CA GLU A 7 -7.03 8.37 -40.10
C GLU A 7 -6.89 8.10 -38.61
N THR A 8 -6.36 9.06 -37.85
CA THR A 8 -6.25 8.95 -36.39
C THR A 8 -7.61 8.89 -35.72
N ILE A 9 -8.56 9.73 -36.16
CA ILE A 9 -9.94 9.71 -35.63
C ILE A 9 -10.60 8.36 -35.94
N ALA A 10 -10.47 7.86 -37.16
CA ALA A 10 -11.04 6.57 -37.54
C ALA A 10 -10.44 5.39 -36.76
N ASP A 11 -9.16 5.47 -36.37
CA ASP A 11 -8.52 4.43 -35.57
C ASP A 11 -8.97 4.45 -34.10
N VAL A 12 -9.16 5.66 -33.54
CA VAL A 12 -9.74 5.84 -32.20
C VAL A 12 -11.17 5.31 -32.15
N ASP A 13 -12.01 5.63 -33.14
CA ASP A 13 -13.39 5.14 -33.21
C ASP A 13 -13.44 3.61 -33.30
N ARG A 14 -12.52 3.00 -34.07
CA ARG A 14 -12.40 1.55 -34.17
C ARG A 14 -11.98 0.91 -32.85
N MET A 15 -11.10 1.57 -32.10
CA MET A 15 -10.66 1.10 -30.79
C MET A 15 -11.79 1.20 -29.75
N VAL A 16 -12.57 2.28 -29.76
CA VAL A 16 -13.74 2.45 -28.89
C VAL A 16 -14.79 1.37 -29.16
N ALA A 17 -15.13 1.13 -30.43
CA ALA A 17 -16.08 0.08 -30.80
C ALA A 17 -15.62 -1.33 -30.34
N ARG A 18 -14.31 -1.59 -30.38
CA ARG A 18 -13.73 -2.86 -29.90
C ARG A 18 -13.86 -3.01 -28.38
N LEU A 19 -13.65 -1.93 -27.62
CA LEU A 19 -13.78 -1.94 -26.16
C LEU A 19 -15.23 -2.07 -25.71
N GLU A 20 -16.18 -1.45 -26.42
CA GLU A 20 -17.61 -1.61 -26.15
C GLU A 20 -18.09 -3.04 -26.42
N ALA A 21 -17.63 -3.65 -27.53
CA ALA A 21 -17.91 -5.06 -27.80
C ALA A 21 -17.35 -5.99 -26.71
N TYR A 22 -16.13 -5.71 -26.24
CA TYR A 22 -15.52 -6.48 -25.15
C TYR A 22 -16.25 -6.29 -23.81
N ARG A 23 -16.74 -5.09 -23.52
CA ARG A 23 -17.57 -4.82 -22.34
C ARG A 23 -18.88 -5.62 -22.40
N LEU A 24 -19.56 -5.62 -23.54
CA LEU A 24 -20.79 -6.42 -23.73
C LEU A 24 -20.52 -7.92 -23.60
N GLU A 25 -19.35 -8.40 -24.05
CA GLU A 25 -18.92 -9.79 -23.84
C GLU A 25 -18.70 -10.10 -22.35
N LEU A 26 -18.11 -9.17 -21.59
CA LEU A 26 -17.94 -9.32 -20.14
C LEU A 26 -19.28 -9.27 -19.38
N GLU A 27 -20.21 -8.42 -19.80
CA GLU A 27 -21.56 -8.35 -19.23
C GLU A 27 -22.41 -9.59 -19.58
N ALA A 28 -22.17 -10.21 -20.75
CA ALA A 28 -22.84 -11.44 -21.18
C ALA A 28 -22.26 -12.72 -20.56
N ARG A 29 -21.07 -12.66 -19.94
CA ARG A 29 -20.52 -13.80 -19.19
C ARG A 29 -21.23 -13.88 -17.84
N PRO A 30 -21.89 -15.01 -17.50
CA PRO A 30 -22.48 -15.17 -16.18
C PRO A 30 -21.38 -15.08 -15.13
N VAL A 31 -21.53 -14.13 -14.22
CA VAL A 31 -20.63 -13.91 -13.09
C VAL A 31 -20.64 -15.17 -12.21
N ILE A 32 -19.65 -16.05 -12.38
CA ILE A 32 -19.42 -17.20 -11.47
C ILE A 32 -18.71 -16.69 -10.22
N TYR A 33 -19.28 -15.69 -9.54
CA TYR A 33 -18.92 -15.29 -8.17
C TYR A 33 -20.11 -14.53 -7.59
N GLY A 34 -21.16 -15.27 -7.24
CA GLY A 34 -22.14 -14.78 -6.29
C GLY A 34 -21.56 -14.89 -4.89
N TYR A 35 -21.33 -13.75 -4.23
CA TYR A 35 -21.29 -13.71 -2.77
C TYR A 35 -22.67 -14.19 -2.28
N ALA A 36 -22.74 -15.41 -1.77
CA ALA A 36 -23.91 -15.87 -1.06
C ALA A 36 -23.92 -15.18 0.31
N GLU A 37 -24.92 -14.33 0.54
CA GLU A 37 -25.32 -13.98 1.90
C GLU A 37 -25.80 -15.24 2.64
N PRO A 38 -25.57 -15.36 3.95
CA PRO A 38 -25.96 -16.55 4.70
C PRO A 38 -27.47 -16.52 4.98
N ALA A 39 -28.26 -17.15 4.12
CA ALA A 39 -29.62 -17.53 4.44
C ALA A 39 -29.64 -18.96 5.00
N SER A 40 -30.07 -19.03 6.26
CA SER A 40 -30.69 -20.12 7.03
C SER A 40 -30.83 -21.51 6.39
N ARG A 41 -30.31 -22.48 7.14
CA ARG A 41 -30.74 -23.89 7.24
C ARG A 41 -32.24 -24.10 6.97
N GLU A 42 -32.59 -24.92 5.98
CA GLU A 42 -33.16 -26.27 6.13
C GLU A 42 -33.54 -26.87 4.77
N ASP A 43 -33.55 -28.20 4.76
CA ASP A 43 -34.12 -29.13 3.77
C ASP A 43 -33.26 -29.65 2.60
N ILE A 44 -33.19 -30.98 2.64
CA ILE A 44 -32.51 -31.98 1.84
C ILE A 44 -33.43 -32.36 0.69
N GLU A 45 -32.91 -32.55 -0.51
CA GLU A 45 -33.30 -33.70 -1.36
C GLU A 45 -32.32 -33.93 -2.53
N GLU A 46 -31.95 -35.20 -2.68
CA GLU A 46 -31.08 -35.83 -3.68
C GLU A 46 -31.75 -35.75 -5.07
N GLU A 47 -31.07 -35.59 -6.21
CA GLU A 47 -30.43 -36.65 -6.98
C GLU A 47 -29.90 -36.11 -8.34
N ALA A 48 -29.09 -36.93 -9.03
CA ALA A 48 -28.50 -36.78 -10.37
C ALA A 48 -27.14 -36.06 -10.46
N GLY A 49 -26.16 -36.60 -9.72
CA GLY A 49 -24.76 -36.20 -9.80
C GLY A 49 -24.06 -36.68 -11.08
N PHE A 50 -23.52 -35.74 -11.86
CA PHE A 50 -22.43 -36.00 -12.81
C PHE A 50 -21.18 -36.44 -12.03
N ARG A 51 -20.71 -37.67 -12.27
CA ARG A 51 -19.45 -38.18 -11.72
C ARG A 51 -18.26 -37.64 -12.52
N PHE A 52 -17.47 -36.78 -11.90
CA PHE A 52 -16.11 -36.46 -12.36
C PHE A 52 -15.13 -37.59 -11.99
N PRO A 53 -14.04 -37.81 -12.76
CA PRO A 53 -13.05 -38.84 -12.47
C PRO A 53 -12.46 -38.62 -11.08
N THR A 54 -12.48 -39.66 -10.25
CA THR A 54 -11.94 -39.67 -8.90
C THR A 54 -10.44 -39.38 -8.95
N ARG A 55 -10.07 -38.18 -8.50
CA ARG A 55 -8.69 -37.85 -8.17
C ARG A 55 -8.20 -38.88 -7.14
N PRO A 56 -7.00 -39.47 -7.30
CA PRO A 56 -6.45 -40.33 -6.25
C PRO A 56 -6.43 -39.53 -4.94
N PRO A 57 -6.84 -40.14 -3.81
CA PRO A 57 -6.83 -39.45 -2.54
C PRO A 57 -5.39 -39.03 -2.25
N ARG A 58 -5.15 -37.72 -2.26
CA ARG A 58 -3.92 -37.19 -1.68
C ARG A 58 -3.89 -37.69 -0.24
N PRO A 59 -2.77 -38.23 0.26
CA PRO A 59 -2.67 -38.56 1.68
C PRO A 59 -3.06 -37.30 2.43
N ARG A 60 -4.11 -37.42 3.26
CA ARG A 60 -4.51 -36.35 4.17
C ARG A 60 -3.31 -36.14 5.07
N HIS A 61 -2.50 -35.13 4.77
CA HIS A 61 -1.62 -34.58 5.77
C HIS A 61 -2.52 -34.21 6.94
N ALA A 62 -2.15 -34.69 8.13
CA ALA A 62 -2.82 -34.33 9.36
C ALA A 62 -3.06 -32.81 9.38
N PRO A 63 -4.21 -32.33 9.89
CA PRO A 63 -4.43 -30.91 10.08
C PRO A 63 -3.18 -30.35 10.75
N ARG A 64 -2.52 -29.40 10.07
CA ARG A 64 -1.34 -28.77 10.61
C ARG A 64 -1.75 -28.23 11.97
N PRO A 65 -1.05 -28.57 13.07
CA PRO A 65 -1.37 -28.02 14.37
C PRO A 65 -1.45 -26.50 14.23
N PRO A 66 -2.36 -25.82 14.95
CA PRO A 66 -2.51 -24.37 14.88
C PRO A 66 -1.11 -23.79 14.95
N GLY A 67 -0.71 -23.12 13.86
CA GLY A 67 0.63 -22.59 13.72
C GLY A 67 0.89 -21.74 14.94
N THR A 68 1.74 -22.24 15.83
CA THR A 68 2.50 -21.43 16.76
C THR A 68 3.39 -20.59 15.86
N GLY A 69 2.80 -19.54 15.28
CA GLY A 69 3.50 -18.52 14.53
C GLY A 69 4.42 -17.87 15.54
N LYS A 70 5.63 -18.42 15.63
CA LYS A 70 6.65 -17.92 16.54
C LYS A 70 6.91 -16.48 16.10
N PRO A 71 6.64 -15.48 16.96
CA PRO A 71 6.99 -14.11 16.65
C PRO A 71 8.49 -14.05 16.42
N PHE A 72 8.93 -13.38 15.36
CA PHE A 72 10.35 -13.12 15.17
C PHE A 72 10.72 -11.87 15.96
N SER A 73 11.77 -11.99 16.76
CA SER A 73 12.38 -10.84 17.43
C SER A 73 13.42 -10.25 16.49
N LEU A 74 13.43 -8.93 16.36
CA LEU A 74 14.46 -8.19 15.63
C LEU A 74 15.78 -8.07 16.41
N ALA A 75 15.85 -8.58 17.64
CA ALA A 75 17.05 -8.52 18.47
C ALA A 75 18.19 -9.36 17.88
N GLY A 76 19.26 -8.68 17.42
CA GLY A 76 20.55 -9.32 17.10
C GLY A 76 20.74 -9.80 15.67
N ILE A 77 19.91 -9.37 14.70
CA ILE A 77 20.20 -9.66 13.29
C ILE A 77 21.24 -8.65 12.79
N VAL A 78 22.47 -9.11 12.60
CA VAL A 78 23.52 -8.38 11.88
C VAL A 78 23.01 -8.07 10.48
N PRO A 79 23.08 -6.82 9.99
CA PRO A 79 22.64 -6.50 8.64
C PRO A 79 23.43 -7.34 7.63
N PRO A 80 22.79 -8.11 6.75
CA PRO A 80 23.47 -8.52 5.53
C PRO A 80 23.88 -7.24 4.78
N GLU A 81 25.12 -7.18 4.29
CA GLU A 81 25.51 -6.15 3.32
C GLU A 81 24.45 -6.10 2.21
N PRO A 82 24.09 -4.90 1.72
CA PRO A 82 23.04 -4.76 0.73
C PRO A 82 23.51 -5.40 -0.58
N GLU A 83 23.18 -6.67 -0.79
CA GLU A 83 23.22 -7.28 -2.11
C GLU A 83 22.31 -6.43 -2.99
N THR A 84 22.94 -5.74 -3.93
CA THR A 84 22.29 -4.88 -4.90
C THR A 84 21.44 -5.79 -5.77
N SER A 85 20.18 -5.98 -5.39
CA SER A 85 19.20 -6.65 -6.25
C SER A 85 19.17 -5.87 -7.56
N GLN A 86 19.73 -6.48 -8.62
CA GLN A 86 20.00 -5.83 -9.91
C GLN A 86 18.72 -5.44 -10.67
N PHE A 87 17.55 -5.80 -10.15
CA PHE A 87 16.27 -5.41 -10.69
C PHE A 87 15.48 -4.68 -9.60
N PRO A 88 15.34 -3.35 -9.68
CA PRO A 88 14.36 -2.68 -8.85
C PRO A 88 12.99 -3.28 -9.18
N PRO A 89 12.22 -3.74 -8.17
CA PRO A 89 10.88 -4.23 -8.42
C PRO A 89 10.09 -3.12 -9.13
N PRO A 90 9.36 -3.46 -10.20
CA PRO A 90 8.65 -2.47 -10.99
C PRO A 90 7.65 -1.71 -10.10
N PHE A 91 7.54 -0.39 -10.32
CA PHE A 91 6.49 0.40 -9.68
C PHE A 91 5.13 -0.20 -10.02
N ASN A 92 4.45 -0.74 -9.01
CA ASN A 92 3.07 -1.15 -9.14
C ASN A 92 2.17 0.00 -8.69
N ALA A 93 1.40 0.57 -9.63
CA ALA A 93 0.43 1.61 -9.30
C ALA A 93 -0.69 1.11 -8.38
N GLN A 94 -0.90 -0.21 -8.32
CA GLN A 94 -1.88 -0.88 -7.46
C GLN A 94 -1.17 -1.99 -6.66
N PRO A 95 -0.38 -1.61 -5.63
CA PRO A 95 0.30 -2.60 -4.82
C PRO A 95 -0.69 -3.43 -4.00
N ASP A 96 -0.28 -4.64 -3.62
CA ASP A 96 -1.05 -5.43 -2.67
C ASP A 96 -0.90 -4.82 -1.27
N TRP A 97 -2.01 -4.58 -0.59
CA TRP A 97 -1.97 -4.01 0.76
C TRP A 97 -1.97 -5.12 1.80
N LEU A 98 -0.91 -5.16 2.60
CA LEU A 98 -0.76 -6.12 3.69
C LEU A 98 -0.99 -5.41 5.02
N TYR A 99 -1.83 -6.00 5.86
CA TYR A 99 -2.12 -5.49 7.19
C TYR A 99 -1.12 -6.03 8.20
N HIS A 100 -0.64 -5.16 9.09
CA HIS A 100 0.39 -5.48 10.07
C HIS A 100 0.02 -5.00 11.46
N VAL A 101 0.48 -5.77 12.45
CA VAL A 101 0.54 -5.35 13.84
C VAL A 101 2.01 -5.25 14.24
N LEU A 102 2.47 -4.05 14.59
CA LEU A 102 3.78 -3.81 15.18
C LEU A 102 3.63 -3.62 16.69
N THR A 103 4.36 -4.39 17.47
CA THR A 103 4.49 -4.24 18.92
C THR A 103 5.93 -3.86 19.26
N VAL A 104 6.09 -2.77 20.01
CA VAL A 104 7.39 -2.29 20.51
C VAL A 104 7.38 -2.36 22.02
N THR A 105 8.40 -2.97 22.62
CA THR A 105 8.51 -3.10 24.08
C THR A 105 9.84 -2.57 24.58
N GLY A 106 9.85 -1.94 25.75
CA GLY A 106 11.06 -1.41 26.37
C GLY A 106 10.77 -0.54 27.60
N PRO A 107 11.81 0.16 28.11
CA PRO A 107 11.68 1.08 29.22
C PRO A 107 10.71 2.23 28.89
N GLU A 108 9.84 2.62 29.84
CA GLU A 108 8.76 3.61 29.63
C GLU A 108 9.26 4.94 29.05
N MET A 109 10.35 5.49 29.62
CA MET A 109 10.92 6.77 29.15
C MET A 109 11.43 6.70 27.71
N LEU A 110 12.05 5.57 27.35
CA LEU A 110 12.65 5.39 26.03
C LEU A 110 11.57 5.10 24.99
N LEU A 111 10.53 4.35 25.37
CA LEU A 111 9.35 4.12 24.55
C LEU A 111 8.56 5.41 24.30
N ALA A 112 8.42 6.29 25.29
CA ALA A 112 7.78 7.59 25.12
C ALA A 112 8.54 8.48 24.11
N ARG A 113 9.87 8.57 24.23
CA ARG A 113 10.72 9.28 23.26
C ARG A 113 10.61 8.69 21.86
N PHE A 114 10.54 7.37 21.77
CA PHE A 114 10.36 6.71 20.49
C PHE A 114 9.01 7.02 19.85
N ARG A 115 7.92 7.07 20.63
CA ARG A 115 6.59 7.47 20.13
C ARG A 115 6.61 8.88 19.56
N GLU A 116 7.25 9.82 20.26
CA GLU A 116 7.40 11.19 19.78
C GLU A 116 8.23 11.26 18.50
N ALA A 117 9.34 10.50 18.43
CA ALA A 117 10.19 10.43 17.24
C ALA A 117 9.52 9.70 16.05
N ALA A 118 8.59 8.79 16.31
CA ALA A 118 7.85 8.06 15.29
C ALA A 118 6.63 8.84 14.79
N ALA A 119 6.11 9.80 15.55
CA ALA A 119 4.98 10.60 15.12
C ALA A 119 5.35 11.46 13.91
N GLY A 120 4.44 11.56 12.95
CA GLY A 120 4.69 12.30 11.71
C GLY A 120 3.43 12.62 10.94
N ASN A 121 3.60 13.02 9.69
CA ASN A 121 2.48 13.40 8.83
C ASN A 121 1.89 12.18 8.10
N GLY A 122 2.59 11.04 8.11
CA GLY A 122 2.14 9.78 7.51
C GLY A 122 2.08 9.81 5.99
N ARG A 123 2.63 10.85 5.38
CA ARG A 123 2.56 11.13 3.94
C ARG A 123 3.85 11.78 3.47
N LEU A 124 4.22 11.46 2.23
CA LEU A 124 5.34 12.08 1.55
C LEU A 124 4.85 13.24 0.69
N SER A 125 5.40 14.43 0.94
CA SER A 125 5.16 15.63 0.14
C SER A 125 6.08 15.62 -1.08
N TRP A 126 5.67 14.93 -2.15
CA TRP A 126 6.43 14.75 -3.40
C TRP A 126 6.68 16.03 -4.24
N GLU A 127 6.87 17.20 -3.62
CA GLU A 127 7.12 18.52 -4.25
C GLU A 127 5.93 19.17 -5.01
N PRO A 128 6.01 20.50 -5.26
CA PRO A 128 5.13 21.48 -4.65
C PRO A 128 3.69 21.37 -5.15
N HIS A 129 2.75 21.47 -4.21
CA HIS A 129 1.33 21.51 -4.51
C HIS A 129 1.04 22.60 -5.53
N VAL A 130 0.52 22.19 -6.68
CA VAL A 130 0.12 23.16 -7.69
C VAL A 130 -1.17 23.81 -7.19
N THR A 131 -1.02 25.04 -6.70
CA THR A 131 -2.08 25.76 -6.01
C THR A 131 -2.82 26.74 -6.92
N SER A 132 -2.27 27.00 -8.11
CA SER A 132 -2.90 27.84 -9.13
C SER A 132 -2.99 27.16 -10.49
N THR A 133 -4.04 27.51 -11.23
CA THR A 133 -4.24 27.06 -12.62
C THR A 133 -3.17 27.66 -13.53
N ASP A 134 -2.63 28.84 -13.18
CA ASP A 134 -1.59 29.54 -13.93
C ASP A 134 -0.25 28.79 -13.88
N ASP A 135 0.09 28.17 -12.74
CA ASP A 135 1.28 27.33 -12.61
C ASP A 135 1.18 26.08 -13.50
N LEU A 136 -0.01 25.46 -13.58
CA LEU A 136 -0.24 24.35 -14.51
C LEU A 136 -0.22 24.82 -15.97
N ALA A 137 -0.76 26.01 -16.26
CA ALA A 137 -0.82 26.54 -17.62
C ALA A 137 0.56 26.86 -18.21
N GLN A 138 1.56 27.14 -17.37
CA GLN A 138 2.96 27.30 -17.78
C GLN A 138 3.59 25.98 -18.23
N ILE A 139 3.15 24.86 -17.67
CA ILE A 139 3.68 23.51 -17.97
C ILE A 139 2.85 22.84 -19.09
N LEU A 140 1.54 23.04 -19.07
CA LEU A 140 0.57 22.49 -20.01
C LEU A 140 -0.13 23.63 -20.75
N PRO A 141 0.28 23.97 -21.98
CA PRO A 141 -0.30 25.09 -22.70
C PRO A 141 -1.80 24.87 -22.92
N VAL A 142 -2.62 25.79 -22.42
CA VAL A 142 -4.08 25.75 -22.55
C VAL A 142 -4.44 26.08 -24.00
N ARG A 143 -4.72 25.04 -24.79
CA ARG A 143 -5.10 25.18 -26.21
C ARG A 143 -6.60 25.09 -26.46
N ASP A 144 -7.37 24.64 -25.46
CA ASP A 144 -8.82 24.42 -25.55
C ASP A 144 -9.48 24.56 -24.16
N ALA A 145 -10.76 24.94 -24.15
CA ALA A 145 -11.61 25.07 -22.96
C ALA A 145 -11.68 23.77 -22.14
N ARG A 146 -11.59 22.60 -22.80
CA ARG A 146 -11.54 21.30 -22.11
C ARG A 146 -10.30 21.13 -21.23
N ILE A 147 -9.15 21.62 -21.68
CA ILE A 147 -7.91 21.58 -20.90
C ILE A 147 -8.04 22.52 -19.70
N ALA A 148 -8.60 23.73 -19.89
CA ALA A 148 -8.82 24.67 -18.80
C ALA A 148 -9.70 24.08 -17.67
N VAL A 149 -10.79 23.39 -18.04
CA VAL A 149 -11.66 22.69 -17.07
C VAL A 149 -10.92 21.58 -16.34
N LEU A 150 -10.06 20.82 -17.03
CA LEU A 150 -9.26 19.77 -16.40
C LEU A 150 -8.25 20.36 -15.42
N LEU A 151 -7.56 21.45 -15.79
CA LEU A 151 -6.58 22.12 -14.93
C LEU A 151 -7.26 22.66 -13.66
N ASP A 152 -8.41 23.32 -13.79
CA ASP A 152 -9.18 23.78 -12.62
C ASP A 152 -9.57 22.60 -11.73
N ARG A 153 -10.05 21.50 -12.30
CA ARG A 153 -10.39 20.29 -11.52
C ARG A 153 -9.19 19.71 -10.79
N ILE A 154 -8.00 19.70 -11.39
CA ILE A 154 -6.76 19.26 -10.75
C ILE A 154 -6.43 20.18 -9.56
N VAL A 155 -6.47 21.51 -9.74
CA VAL A 155 -6.22 22.47 -8.67
C VAL A 155 -7.23 22.33 -7.54
N GLN A 156 -8.53 22.20 -7.84
CA GLN A 156 -9.56 21.97 -6.82
C GLN A 156 -9.41 20.62 -6.12
N SER A 157 -8.88 19.61 -6.79
CA SER A 157 -8.55 18.33 -6.16
C SER A 157 -7.34 18.48 -5.23
N GLN A 158 -6.29 19.18 -5.67
CA GLN A 158 -5.08 19.43 -4.88
C GLN A 158 -5.40 20.27 -3.63
N LYS A 159 -6.22 21.31 -3.75
CA LYS A 159 -6.68 22.12 -2.60
C LYS A 159 -7.46 21.30 -1.58
N ARG A 160 -8.40 20.47 -2.04
CA ARG A 160 -9.16 19.59 -1.13
C ARG A 160 -8.27 18.56 -0.44
N LEU A 161 -7.26 18.03 -1.14
CA LEU A 161 -6.27 17.14 -0.53
C LEU A 161 -5.47 17.88 0.54
N LEU A 162 -5.02 19.11 0.27
CA LEU A 162 -4.32 19.95 1.24
C LEU A 162 -5.14 20.29 2.47
N GLU A 163 -6.40 20.68 2.28
CA GLU A 163 -7.33 20.99 3.38
C GLU A 163 -7.60 19.76 4.24
N HIS A 164 -7.82 18.61 3.60
CA HIS A 164 -7.95 17.33 4.28
C HIS A 164 -6.67 16.98 5.05
N ASP A 165 -5.50 17.27 4.49
CA ASP A 165 -4.21 16.94 5.11
C ASP A 165 -3.92 17.86 6.29
N ALA A 166 -4.24 19.14 6.20
CA ALA A 166 -4.15 20.07 7.33
C ALA A 166 -5.14 19.72 8.46
N ALA A 167 -6.28 19.10 8.14
CA ALA A 167 -7.24 18.62 9.12
C ALA A 167 -6.89 17.25 9.72
N SER A 168 -6.02 16.48 9.07
CA SER A 168 -5.58 15.17 9.54
C SER A 168 -4.47 15.35 10.58
N GLY A 169 -4.74 14.95 11.81
CA GLY A 169 -3.74 14.98 12.89
C GLY A 169 -2.52 14.08 12.58
N PRO A 170 -1.44 14.22 13.37
CA PRO A 170 -0.23 13.43 13.18
C PRO A 170 -0.54 11.93 13.32
N VAL A 171 0.07 11.12 12.44
CA VAL A 171 -0.01 9.66 12.55
C VAL A 171 0.95 9.17 13.63
N PRO A 172 0.61 8.09 14.35
CA PRO A 172 1.44 7.61 15.46
C PRO A 172 2.76 6.98 15.01
N PHE A 173 2.88 6.52 13.75
CA PHE A 173 4.09 5.88 13.24
C PHE A 173 4.31 6.20 11.76
N ASP A 174 5.28 7.07 11.49
CA ASP A 174 5.67 7.54 10.17
C ASP A 174 7.10 7.08 9.83
N LEU A 175 7.22 6.31 8.73
CA LEU A 175 8.52 5.88 8.24
C LEU A 175 9.38 7.05 7.78
N ASN A 176 8.80 8.16 7.32
CA ASN A 176 9.57 9.31 6.88
C ASN A 176 10.17 10.10 8.05
N THR A 177 9.56 10.08 9.24
CA THR A 177 10.19 10.69 10.42
C THR A 177 11.35 9.83 10.94
N LEU A 178 11.20 8.50 10.88
CA LEU A 178 12.20 7.56 11.39
C LEU A 178 13.34 7.25 10.41
N CYS A 179 13.03 7.22 9.12
CA CYS A 179 13.92 6.89 8.01
C CYS A 179 13.62 7.86 6.85
N PRO A 180 14.07 9.12 6.95
CA PRO A 180 13.66 10.18 6.03
C PRO A 180 14.11 9.92 4.60
N LEU A 181 13.19 10.16 3.67
CA LEU A 181 13.49 10.18 2.24
C LEU A 181 14.30 11.46 1.93
N PRO A 182 15.50 11.34 1.33
CA PRO A 182 16.29 12.49 0.92
C PRO A 182 15.51 13.41 -0.02
N TRP A 183 15.67 14.74 0.17
CA TRP A 183 14.90 15.73 -0.58
C TRP A 183 15.12 15.64 -2.10
N ASP A 184 16.36 15.38 -2.52
CA ASP A 184 16.73 15.17 -3.93
C ASP A 184 15.99 14.00 -4.58
N ILE A 185 15.66 12.95 -3.79
CA ILE A 185 14.87 11.81 -4.26
C ILE A 185 13.37 12.12 -4.17
N LEU A 186 12.92 12.79 -3.11
CA LEU A 186 11.53 13.23 -2.94
C LEU A 186 11.08 14.13 -4.11
N SER A 187 11.94 15.01 -4.62
CA SER A 187 11.66 15.86 -5.78
C SER A 187 11.47 15.11 -7.10
N LEU A 188 11.93 13.87 -7.21
CA LEU A 188 11.75 13.04 -8.41
C LEU A 188 10.33 12.45 -8.50
N GLY A 189 9.58 12.50 -7.40
CA GLY A 189 8.23 11.98 -7.31
C GLY A 189 8.14 10.45 -7.22
N PRO A 190 6.92 9.91 -7.00
CA PRO A 190 6.71 8.50 -6.67
C PRO A 190 6.95 7.56 -7.86
N ALA A 191 6.77 8.02 -9.10
CA ALA A 191 6.92 7.18 -10.30
C ALA A 191 8.38 7.04 -10.77
N SER A 192 9.32 7.81 -10.20
CA SER A 192 10.73 7.74 -10.57
C SER A 192 11.33 6.39 -10.18
N PRO A 193 12.05 5.70 -11.08
CA PRO A 193 12.76 4.46 -10.75
C PRO A 193 13.78 4.63 -9.63
N VAL A 194 14.40 5.81 -9.52
CA VAL A 194 15.36 6.14 -8.46
C VAL A 194 14.66 6.18 -7.11
N THR A 195 13.50 6.85 -7.04
CA THR A 195 12.66 6.89 -5.84
C THR A 195 12.23 5.49 -5.43
N GLN A 196 11.73 4.69 -6.37
CA GLN A 196 11.27 3.34 -6.09
C GLN A 196 12.38 2.44 -5.58
N THR A 197 13.56 2.52 -6.20
CA THR A 197 14.75 1.79 -5.76
C THR A 197 15.10 2.16 -4.32
N TRP A 198 15.11 3.45 -3.99
CA TRP A 198 15.40 3.92 -2.64
C TRP A 198 14.36 3.41 -1.63
N LEU A 199 13.06 3.54 -1.94
CA LEU A 199 11.98 3.08 -1.04
C LEU A 199 12.10 1.59 -0.75
N TRP A 200 12.38 0.77 -1.76
CA TRP A 200 12.60 -0.66 -1.56
C TRP A 200 13.86 -0.97 -0.74
N GLN A 201 14.95 -0.25 -0.96
CA GLN A 201 16.21 -0.46 -0.24
C GLN A 201 16.13 -0.02 1.22
N HIS A 202 15.50 1.13 1.50
CA HIS A 202 15.52 1.76 2.82
C HIS A 202 14.26 1.51 3.63
N TRP A 203 13.10 1.39 2.98
CA TRP A 203 11.85 1.08 3.67
C TRP A 203 11.45 -0.38 3.54
N GLY A 204 11.76 -1.02 2.41
CA GLY A 204 11.30 -2.37 2.11
C GLY A 204 9.84 -2.43 1.64
N THR A 205 9.28 -1.29 1.26
CA THR A 205 7.93 -1.14 0.70
C THR A 205 7.93 0.01 -0.33
N SER A 206 7.02 -0.05 -1.30
CA SER A 206 6.95 0.87 -2.44
C SER A 206 6.19 2.18 -2.17
N GLN A 207 5.49 2.28 -1.02
CA GLN A 207 4.67 3.43 -0.64
C GLN A 207 4.71 3.68 0.87
N PRO A 208 4.36 4.91 1.34
CA PRO A 208 4.13 5.19 2.76
C PRO A 208 3.06 4.28 3.37
N LEU A 209 3.16 4.08 4.68
CA LEU A 209 2.19 3.30 5.44
C LEU A 209 0.81 3.97 5.42
N ARG A 210 -0.25 3.16 5.41
CA ARG A 210 -1.64 3.64 5.43
C ARG A 210 -2.37 3.17 6.67
N GLN A 211 -3.38 3.96 7.07
CA GLN A 211 -4.25 3.73 8.23
C GLN A 211 -3.45 3.29 9.46
N VAL A 212 -2.47 4.12 9.81
CA VAL A 212 -1.61 3.88 10.96
C VAL A 212 -2.36 4.28 12.22
N GLU A 213 -2.63 3.31 13.08
CA GLU A 213 -3.47 3.51 14.26
C GLU A 213 -2.82 2.88 15.50
N GLU A 214 -2.90 3.56 16.65
CA GLU A 214 -2.47 2.96 17.91
C GLU A 214 -3.53 1.99 18.42
N MET A 215 -3.12 0.76 18.71
CA MET A 215 -3.99 -0.21 19.36
C MET A 215 -4.10 0.13 20.85
N MET A 216 -5.32 0.41 21.30
CA MET A 216 -5.59 0.64 22.71
C MET A 216 -5.35 -0.63 23.53
N GLY A 217 -4.28 -0.62 24.32
CA GLY A 217 -3.99 -1.67 25.30
C GLY A 217 -4.57 -1.36 26.69
N ARG A 218 -4.37 -2.29 27.64
CA ARG A 218 -4.68 -2.01 29.05
C ARG A 218 -3.72 -0.94 29.60
N PRO A 219 -4.17 0.01 30.45
CA PRO A 219 -3.38 1.18 30.86
C PRO A 219 -2.00 0.88 31.49
N ASN A 220 -1.86 -0.28 32.15
CA ASN A 220 -0.59 -0.70 32.75
C ASN A 220 0.35 -1.40 31.76
N GLU A 221 -0.20 -2.01 30.70
CA GLU A 221 0.59 -2.64 29.64
C GLU A 221 1.11 -1.59 28.65
N THR A 222 0.38 -0.49 28.44
CA THR A 222 0.74 0.56 27.47
C THR A 222 1.99 1.37 27.85
N ARG A 223 2.46 1.30 29.10
CA ARG A 223 3.66 2.03 29.55
C ARG A 223 4.97 1.43 29.05
N THR A 224 5.05 0.11 29.00
CA THR A 224 6.25 -0.63 28.57
C THR A 224 6.06 -1.35 27.25
N ARG A 225 4.84 -1.32 26.71
CA ARG A 225 4.47 -1.90 25.42
C ARG A 225 3.65 -0.89 24.62
N TRP A 226 4.01 -0.71 23.36
CA TRP A 226 3.25 0.06 22.38
C TRP A 226 2.84 -0.86 21.26
N SER A 227 1.63 -0.73 20.75
CA SER A 227 1.13 -1.58 19.66
C SER A 227 0.40 -0.72 18.64
N ILE A 228 0.71 -0.95 17.37
CA ILE A 228 0.27 -0.12 16.25
C ILE A 228 -0.16 -1.05 15.13
N THR A 229 -1.21 -0.66 14.45
CA THR A 229 -1.69 -1.31 13.23
C THR A 229 -1.45 -0.40 12.04
N PHE A 230 -1.10 -0.99 10.90
CA PHE A 230 -0.94 -0.25 9.65
C PHE A 230 -1.04 -1.18 8.45
N TRP A 231 -1.20 -0.58 7.28
CA TRP A 231 -1.07 -1.25 5.99
C TRP A 231 0.22 -0.85 5.31
N SER A 232 0.92 -1.82 4.73
CA SER A 232 2.12 -1.61 3.91
C SER A 232 1.91 -2.16 2.51
N ALA A 233 2.56 -1.52 1.53
CA ALA A 233 2.46 -1.88 0.13
C ALA A 233 3.42 -3.02 -0.20
N ASP A 234 2.88 -4.09 -0.79
CA ASP A 234 3.51 -5.31 -1.31
C ASP A 234 4.19 -6.19 -0.25
N TRP A 235 4.82 -5.60 0.76
CA TRP A 235 5.67 -6.29 1.71
C TRP A 235 5.74 -5.60 3.08
N THR A 236 6.14 -6.38 4.08
CA THR A 236 6.49 -5.86 5.41
C THR A 236 7.68 -4.89 5.30
N PRO A 237 7.67 -3.70 5.93
CA PRO A 237 8.72 -2.67 5.81
C PRO A 237 9.99 -3.02 6.61
N TRP A 238 10.61 -4.15 6.26
CA TRP A 238 11.68 -4.75 7.03
C TRP A 238 12.95 -3.91 7.10
N ALA A 239 13.35 -3.29 5.99
CA ALA A 239 14.57 -2.48 5.94
C ALA A 239 14.47 -1.27 6.88
N ALA A 240 13.32 -0.60 6.90
CA ALA A 240 13.09 0.49 7.84
C ALA A 240 13.10 -0.01 9.29
N LEU A 241 12.39 -1.11 9.58
CA LEU A 241 12.33 -1.65 10.94
C LEU A 241 13.70 -2.12 11.46
N GLN A 242 14.56 -2.67 10.61
CA GLN A 242 15.93 -3.02 10.97
C GLN A 242 16.78 -1.78 11.27
N THR A 243 16.66 -0.74 10.44
CA THR A 243 17.35 0.53 10.66
C THR A 243 16.91 1.15 11.99
N VAL A 244 15.61 1.20 12.24
CA VAL A 244 15.03 1.70 13.49
C VAL A 244 15.48 0.86 14.68
N ALA A 245 15.48 -0.47 14.59
CA ALA A 245 15.96 -1.34 15.67
C ALA A 245 17.45 -1.11 15.99
N THR A 246 18.26 -0.73 14.99
CA THR A 246 19.67 -0.39 15.18
C THR A 246 19.85 0.96 15.88
N LEU A 247 19.00 1.95 15.56
CA LEU A 247 19.00 3.26 16.21
C LEU A 247 18.44 3.24 17.63
N TRP A 248 17.58 2.27 17.94
CA TRP A 248 16.92 2.10 19.24
C TRP A 248 17.20 0.70 19.82
N PRO A 249 18.46 0.37 20.16
CA PRO A 249 18.87 -0.99 20.53
C PRO A 249 18.23 -1.49 21.84
N ASP A 250 17.83 -0.57 22.72
CA ASP A 250 17.17 -0.90 23.98
C ASP A 250 15.66 -1.19 23.83
N LEU A 251 15.12 -1.04 22.62
CA LEU A 251 13.74 -1.42 22.28
C LEU A 251 13.72 -2.76 21.57
N THR A 252 12.70 -3.56 21.88
CA THR A 252 12.42 -4.78 21.13
C THR A 252 11.22 -4.57 20.22
N PHE A 253 11.41 -4.89 18.94
CA PHE A 253 10.40 -4.76 17.90
C PHE A 253 9.89 -6.14 17.48
N PHE A 254 8.57 -6.28 17.43
CA PHE A 254 7.86 -7.48 16.99
C PHE A 254 6.80 -7.09 15.97
N ILE A 255 6.88 -7.61 14.75
CA ILE A 255 5.87 -7.33 13.72
C ILE A 255 5.22 -8.62 13.24
N ARG A 256 3.90 -8.55 12.99
CA ARG A 256 3.10 -9.65 12.51
C ARG A 256 2.26 -9.23 11.30
N PRO A 257 2.52 -9.76 10.10
CA PRO A 257 1.59 -9.64 8.98
C PRO A 257 0.33 -10.49 9.24
N LEU A 258 -0.82 -9.96 8.85
CA LEU A 258 -2.12 -10.63 8.91
C LEU A 258 -2.64 -10.80 7.48
N TYR A 259 -2.73 -12.06 7.03
CA TYR A 259 -3.05 -12.43 5.65
C TYR A 259 -4.54 -12.76 5.42
N ASN A 260 -5.36 -12.75 6.48
CA ASN A 260 -6.78 -13.09 6.46
C ASN A 260 -7.62 -11.92 6.99
N VAL A 261 -7.65 -10.80 6.29
CA VAL A 261 -8.48 -9.63 6.62
C VAL A 261 -9.56 -9.48 5.57
#